data_AF-K9WI68-F1
#
_entry.id   AF-K9WI68-F1
#
_cell.length_a   1.000
_cell.length_b   1.000
_cell.length_c   1.000
_cell.angle_alpha   90.00
_cell.angle_beta   90.00
_cell.angle_gamma   90.00
#
_symmetry.space_group_name_H-M   'P 1'
#
loop_
_entity.id
_entity.type
_entity.pdbx_description
1 polymer ?
#
loop_
_entity_poly.entity_id
_entity_poly.type
_entity_poly.pdbx_seq_one_letter_code
_entity_poly.pdbx_strand_id
1 'polypeptide(L)' 'MYDEGGLDEIEPVSKRVFLTLPDLVYEKLERWANYQGRPVANLAAYIVEKAMEEAEAEGKIPLPPKKQPPAEKG' A
#
# COMPACT_ATOMS: atom_id res chain seq x y z
N MET A 1 14.11 -15.14 32.81
CA MET A 1 12.73 -15.52 33.19
C MET A 1 11.94 -14.22 33.31
N TYR A 2 11.60 -13.54 32.22
CA TYR A 2 10.96 -14.04 31.00
C TYR A 2 11.86 -13.95 29.78
N ASP A 3 11.83 -15.02 28.99
CA ASP A 3 12.34 -15.13 27.63
C ASP A 3 11.13 -15.43 26.74
N GLU A 4 11.28 -15.13 25.45
CA GLU A 4 10.42 -15.53 24.32
C GLU A 4 9.12 -14.72 24.07
N GLY A 5 9.18 -13.83 23.07
CA GLY A 5 7.98 -13.21 22.51
C GLY A 5 8.16 -11.93 21.67
N GLY A 6 9.37 -11.54 21.30
CA GLY A 6 9.63 -10.33 20.50
C GLY A 6 9.48 -10.58 18.99
N LEU A 7 8.33 -11.08 18.54
CA LEU A 7 7.94 -10.83 17.15
C LEU A 7 7.32 -9.45 17.16
N ASP A 8 8.06 -8.46 16.65
CA ASP A 8 7.52 -7.17 16.26
C ASP A 8 6.31 -7.41 15.34
N GLU A 9 5.11 -7.49 15.92
CA GLU A 9 3.87 -7.23 15.22
C GLU A 9 3.98 -5.77 14.79
N ILE A 10 4.52 -5.54 13.58
CA ILE A 10 4.42 -4.23 12.95
C ILE A 10 2.93 -4.01 12.78
N GLU A 11 2.32 -3.26 13.70
CA GLU A 11 0.94 -2.82 13.54
C GLU A 11 0.80 -2.26 12.11
N PRO A 12 -0.21 -2.71 11.35
CA PRO A 12 -0.39 -2.27 9.98
C PRO A 12 -0.75 -0.78 9.97
N VAL A 13 0.27 0.05 9.85
CA VAL A 13 0.14 1.50 9.75
C VAL A 13 0.05 1.93 8.30
N SER A 14 -0.88 2.83 7.99
CA SER A 14 -0.97 3.45 6.66
C SER A 14 0.31 4.23 6.36
N LYS A 15 0.92 3.95 5.21
CA LYS A 15 2.08 4.71 4.71
C LYS A 15 1.59 5.82 3.80
N ARG A 16 2.21 7.01 3.90
CA ARG A 16 1.91 8.14 3.01
C ARG A 16 2.83 8.11 1.80
N VAL A 17 2.25 8.26 0.62
CA VAL A 17 2.95 8.45 -0.65
C VAL A 17 2.47 9.73 -1.30
N PHE A 18 3.30 10.33 -2.15
CA PHE A 18 2.94 11.48 -2.98
C PHE A 18 2.84 11.03 -4.44
N LEU A 19 1.73 11.32 -5.10
CA LEU A 19 1.49 10.98 -6.50
C LEU A 19 1.50 12.25 -7.34
N THR A 20 2.12 12.19 -8.51
CA THR A 20 1.98 13.21 -9.55
C THR A 20 1.12 12.62 -10.65
N LEU A 21 0.02 13.29 -10.99
CA LEU A 21 -0.96 12.83 -11.97
C LEU A 21 -1.04 13.83 -13.13
N PRO A 22 -1.27 13.38 -14.38
CA PRO A 22 -1.66 14.27 -15.46
C PRO A 22 -2.97 15.00 -15.13
N ASP A 23 -3.11 16.24 -15.55
CA ASP A 23 -4.27 17.10 -15.25
C ASP A 23 -5.60 16.40 -15.57
N LEU A 24 -5.73 15.82 -16.77
CA LEU A 24 -6.95 15.11 -17.20
C LEU A 24 -7.29 13.90 -16.31
N VAL A 25 -6.30 13.28 -15.67
CA VAL A 25 -6.52 12.17 -14.73
C VAL A 25 -7.01 12.73 -13.40
N TYR A 26 -6.40 13.81 -12.92
CA TYR A 26 -6.81 14.48 -11.69
C TYR A 26 -8.24 15.02 -11.78
N GLU A 27 -8.62 15.67 -12.88
CA GLU A 27 -9.98 16.18 -13.09
C GLU A 27 -11.05 15.08 -13.05
N LYS A 28 -10.75 13.89 -13.57
CA LYS A 28 -11.66 12.73 -13.50
C LYS A 28 -11.77 12.22 -12.07
N LEU A 29 -10.64 12.11 -11.39
CA LEU A 29 -10.56 11.68 -10.00
C LEU A 29 -11.32 12.64 -9.07
N GLU A 30 -11.14 13.94 -9.25
CA GLU A 30 -11.80 14.98 -8.45
C GLU A 30 -13.32 14.94 -8.63
N ARG A 31 -13.80 14.89 -9.88
CA ARG A 31 -15.24 14.76 -10.16
C ARG A 31 -15.84 13.51 -9.51
N TRP A 32 -15.12 12.38 -9.57
CA TRP A 32 -15.59 11.15 -8.96
C TRP A 32 -15.59 11.22 -7.42
N ALA A 33 -14.55 11.80 -6.81
CA ALA A 33 -14.49 12.00 -5.37
C ALA A 33 -15.63 12.88 -4.86
N ASN A 34 -15.89 13.99 -5.56
CA ASN A 34 -16.98 14.92 -5.27
C ASN A 34 -18.35 14.23 -5.40
N TYR A 35 -18.55 13.42 -6.45
CA TYR A 35 -19.78 12.64 -6.61
C TYR A 35 -20.05 11.69 -5.44
N GLN A 36 -19.00 11.12 -4.84
CA GLN A 36 -19.12 10.22 -3.68
C GLN A 36 -19.10 10.95 -2.33
N GLY A 37 -18.93 12.28 -2.31
CA GLY A 37 -18.85 13.06 -1.09
C GLY A 37 -17.63 12.72 -0.23
N ARG A 38 -16.48 12.36 -0.84
CA ARG A 38 -15.26 11.97 -0.10
C ARG A 38 -14.02 12.75 -0.57
N PRO A 39 -12.99 12.89 0.27
CA PRO A 39 -11.73 13.54 -0.15
C PRO A 39 -11.06 12.83 -1.33
N VAL A 40 -10.46 13.60 -2.23
CA VAL A 40 -9.72 13.10 -3.40
C VAL A 40 -8.64 12.09 -2.99
N ALA A 41 -7.88 12.39 -1.94
CA ALA A 41 -6.82 11.51 -1.44
C ALA A 41 -7.35 10.13 -0.99
N ASN A 42 -8.54 10.09 -0.38
CA ASN A 42 -9.16 8.83 0.06
C ASN A 42 -9.62 8.01 -1.15
N LEU A 43 -10.20 8.66 -2.17
CA LEU A 43 -10.53 7.96 -3.42
C LEU A 43 -9.27 7.43 -4.11
N ALA A 44 -8.20 8.22 -4.19
CA ALA A 44 -6.93 7.80 -4.77
C ALA A 44 -6.37 6.57 -4.05
N ALA A 45 -6.32 6.59 -2.71
CA ALA A 45 -5.83 5.47 -1.91
C ALA A 45 -6.61 4.18 -2.19
N TYR A 46 -7.95 4.27 -2.22
CA TYR A 46 -8.82 3.13 -2.55
C TYR A 46 -8.58 2.58 -3.97
N ILE A 47 -8.43 3.46 -4.96
CA ILE A 47 -8.14 3.04 -6.34
C ILE A 47 -6.80 2.32 -6.42
N VAL A 48 -5.77 2.83 -5.74
CA VAL A 48 -4.45 2.19 -5.68
C VAL A 48 -4.56 0.80 -5.05
N GLU A 49 -5.28 0.66 -3.93
CA GLU A 49 -5.51 -0.62 -3.27
C GLU A 49 -6.18 -1.63 -4.22
N LYS A 50 -7.25 -1.23 -4.91
CA LYS A 50 -7.94 -2.10 -5.88
C LYS A 50 -7.05 -2.49 -7.06
N ALA A 51 -6.26 -1.56 -7.58
CA ALA A 51 -5.30 -1.87 -8.63
C ALA A 51 -4.21 -2.86 -8.16
N MET A 52 -3.82 -2.82 -6.89
CA MET A 52 -2.89 -3.81 -6.33
C MET A 52 -3.53 -5.19 -6.18
N GLU A 53 -4.78 -5.28 -5.69
CA GLU A 53 -5.53 -6.54 -5.62
C GLU A 53 -5.66 -7.20 -7.01
N GLU A 54 -5.99 -6.42 -8.04
CA GLU A 54 -6.07 -6.88 -9.42
C GLU A 54 -4.69 -7.35 -9.94
N ALA A 55 -3.64 -6.57 -9.69
CA ALA A 55 -2.28 -6.93 -10.10
C ALA A 55 -1.76 -8.20 -9.39
N GLU A 56 -2.13 -8.42 -8.13
CA GLU A 56 -1.82 -9.65 -7.38
C GLU A 56 -2.56 -10.85 -7.97
N ALA A 57 -3.86 -10.72 -8.23
CA ALA A 57 -4.67 -11.77 -8.85
C ALA A 57 -4.15 -12.17 -10.25
N GLU A 58 -3.57 -11.22 -10.98
CA GLU A 58 -2.95 -11.44 -12.29
C GLU A 58 -1.48 -11.90 -12.22
N GLY A 59 -0.90 -12.03 -11.02
CA GLY A 59 0.49 -12.45 -10.84
C GLY A 59 1.53 -11.43 -11.33
N LYS A 60 1.17 -10.15 -11.41
CA LYS A 60 2.06 -9.06 -11.85
C LYS A 60 3.00 -8.56 -10.76
N ILE A 61 2.66 -8.77 -9.49
CA ILE A 61 3.46 -8.32 -8.35
C ILE A 61 4.49 -9.41 -8.00
N PRO A 62 5.80 -9.11 -7.98
CA PRO A 62 6.81 -10.07 -7.60
C PRO A 62 6.65 -10.49 -6.14
N LEU A 63 6.98 -11.75 -5.83
CA LEU A 63 6.98 -12.25 -4.46
C LEU A 63 7.94 -11.42 -3.58
N PRO A 64 7.59 -11.20 -2.30
CA PRO A 64 8.48 -10.52 -1.38
C PRO A 64 9.82 -11.27 -1.29
N PRO A 65 10.95 -10.56 -1.12
CA PRO A 65 12.24 -11.21 -0.95
C PRO A 65 12.17 -12.17 0.24
N LYS A 66 12.66 -13.40 0.06
CA LYS A 66 12.82 -14.34 1.18
C LYS A 66 13.68 -13.64 2.23
N LYS A 67 13.15 -13.42 3.45
CA LYS A 67 13.93 -12.94 4.59
C LYS A 67 15.13 -13.87 4.74
N GLN A 68 16.33 -13.42 4.37
CA GLN A 68 17.55 -14.14 4.70
C GLN A 68 17.67 -14.11 6.22
N PRO A 69 17.92 -15.25 6.89
CA PRO A 69 18.23 -15.25 8.31
C PRO A 69 19.38 -14.25 8.56
N PRO A 70 19.37 -13.52 9.69
CA PRO A 70 20.49 -12.65 10.04
C PRO A 70 21.78 -13.46 9.94
N ALA A 71 22.74 -12.97 9.15
CA ALA A 71 24.04 -13.60 9.02
C ALA A 71 24.62 -13.78 10.42
N GLU A 72 24.82 -15.03 10.81
CA GLU A 72 25.48 -15.42 12.06
C GLU A 72 26.86 -14.77 12.04
N LYS A 73 27.05 -13.72 12.85
CA LYS A 73 28.36 -13.09 13.03
C LYS A 73 29.21 -14.08 13.83
N GLY A 74 30.16 -14.70 13.15
CA GLY A 74 31.24 -15.48 13.77
C GLY A 74 32.28 -14.62 14.48
#